data_AF-Q12M67-F1
#
_entry.id   AF-Q12M67-F1
#
_cell.length_a   1.000
_cell.length_b   1.000
_cell.length_c   1.000
_cell.angle_alpha   90.00
_cell.angle_beta   90.00
_cell.angle_gamma   90.00
#
_symmetry.space_group_name_H-M   'P 1'
#
loop_
_entity.id
_entity.type
_entity.pdbx_description
1 polymer ?
#
loop_
_entity_poly.entity_id
_entity_poly.type
_entity_poly.pdbx_seq_one_letter_code
_entity_poly.pdbx_strand_id
1 'polypeptide(L)'
;MPTLTCIKVSLTWSLFFNNQNEGFMRFLITSLLFFVVLCSTHSFATQDVLGTAHYLGNEGVLVVGTQKKILFDPMFNKNFQRFSLVPESLKFKILENEAPFENIDVIFISHSHADHFDAKEVSAYLHKYQNVQLIAPTQVIEKLKLLGDDKKITTQLHEISMILGEPPKALSLAGVQVEVIRIPHVGWPESADVENLVYRVTLDDVTVMHLGDSDINSEHYLPFSRFWAKKVTHHAFIPGVFAVNTNPEQSLKAQFNVQSITYIHIPMNVPDTLHQLKVDFFSVPDEIREIINTNSSDLSSVL
;
A
#
# COMPACT_ATOMS: atom_id res chain seq x y z
N MET A 1 22.87 -22.91 24.33
CA MET A 1 22.85 -23.07 25.81
C MET A 1 23.64 -21.93 26.43
N PRO A 2 22.99 -21.01 27.16
CA PRO A 2 23.64 -20.30 28.25
C PRO A 2 23.07 -20.77 29.59
N THR A 3 23.98 -21.14 30.48
CA THR A 3 23.75 -21.61 31.84
C THR A 3 23.38 -20.45 32.75
N LEU A 4 22.20 -20.52 33.38
CA LEU A 4 21.76 -19.59 34.43
C LEU A 4 22.37 -20.01 35.78
N THR A 5 23.18 -19.11 36.33
CA THR A 5 23.82 -19.24 37.64
C THR A 5 22.82 -18.87 38.74
N CYS A 6 22.49 -19.83 39.60
CA CYS A 6 21.57 -19.65 40.72
C CYS A 6 22.30 -19.06 41.92
N ILE A 7 21.92 -17.85 42.36
CA ILE A 7 22.45 -17.20 43.57
C ILE A 7 21.71 -17.78 44.79
N LYS A 8 22.44 -18.47 45.66
CA LYS A 8 21.99 -18.88 47.00
C LYS A 8 21.96 -17.67 47.92
N VAL A 9 20.80 -17.36 48.49
CA VAL A 9 20.69 -16.47 49.66
C VAL A 9 20.35 -17.33 50.87
N SER A 10 21.26 -17.43 51.83
CA SER A 10 21.04 -18.07 53.12
C SER A 10 20.48 -17.06 54.11
N LEU A 11 19.27 -17.29 54.62
CA LEU A 11 18.69 -16.55 55.74
C LEU A 11 18.75 -17.42 56.99
N THR A 12 19.63 -17.08 57.92
CA THR A 12 19.66 -17.64 59.28
C THR A 12 18.61 -16.93 60.13
N TRP A 13 17.66 -17.70 60.68
CA TRP A 13 16.68 -17.23 61.65
C TRP A 13 17.20 -17.45 63.07
N SER A 14 17.33 -16.38 63.85
CA SER A 14 17.44 -16.45 65.31
C SER A 14 16.10 -16.06 65.93
N LEU A 15 15.46 -17.03 66.56
CA LEU A 15 14.18 -16.91 67.27
C LEU A 15 14.36 -16.12 68.58
N PHE A 16 13.62 -15.03 68.73
CA PHE A 16 13.17 -14.56 70.05
C PHE A 16 11.65 -14.51 70.03
N PHE A 17 11.03 -15.48 70.70
CA PHE A 17 9.61 -15.49 70.97
C PHE A 17 9.31 -14.43 72.03
N ASN A 18 8.51 -13.42 71.68
CA ASN A 18 7.69 -12.73 72.65
C ASN A 18 6.21 -12.95 72.29
N ASN A 19 5.52 -13.58 73.23
CA ASN A 19 4.11 -13.91 73.20
C ASN A 19 3.29 -12.62 73.05
N GLN A 20 2.09 -12.67 72.44
CA GLN A 20 1.17 -11.56 72.12
C GLN A 20 1.23 -11.05 70.66
N ASN A 21 0.81 -11.86 69.66
CA ASN A 21 0.12 -11.41 68.42
C ASN A 21 -0.11 -12.55 67.39
N GLU A 22 -0.61 -13.70 67.84
CA GLU A 22 -0.88 -14.86 66.98
C GLU A 22 -2.12 -14.69 66.05
N GLY A 23 -2.92 -13.63 66.22
CA GLY A 23 -4.14 -13.41 65.43
C GLY A 23 -3.97 -12.59 64.15
N PHE A 24 -2.98 -11.69 64.10
CA PHE A 24 -2.86 -10.71 63.01
C PHE A 24 -2.00 -11.22 61.84
N MET A 25 -1.14 -12.21 62.08
CA MET A 25 -0.16 -12.70 61.10
C MET A 25 -0.69 -13.82 60.18
N ARG A 26 -1.93 -14.28 60.39
CA ARG A 26 -2.60 -15.24 59.47
C ARG A 26 -3.39 -14.56 58.35
N PHE A 27 -3.66 -13.26 58.44
CA PHE A 27 -4.39 -12.50 57.41
C PHE A 27 -3.47 -11.90 56.32
N LEU A 28 -2.18 -11.72 56.62
CA LEU A 28 -1.22 -11.11 55.69
C LEU A 28 -0.60 -12.12 54.71
N ILE A 29 -0.55 -13.41 55.04
CA ILE A 29 0.09 -14.43 54.19
C ILE A 29 -0.87 -14.97 53.12
N THR A 30 -2.19 -14.93 53.35
CA THR A 30 -3.20 -15.21 52.30
C THR A 30 -3.37 -14.07 51.31
N SER A 31 -3.04 -12.83 51.70
CA SER A 31 -3.17 -11.67 50.79
C SER A 31 -1.99 -11.53 49.82
N LEU A 32 -0.80 -12.08 50.15
CA LEU A 32 0.38 -11.97 49.29
C LEU A 32 0.42 -13.02 48.17
N LEU A 33 -0.29 -14.15 48.34
CA LEU A 33 -0.45 -15.18 47.30
C LEU A 33 -1.52 -14.84 46.25
N PHE A 34 -2.31 -13.78 46.48
CA PHE A 34 -3.28 -13.27 45.50
C PHE A 34 -2.73 -12.16 44.61
N PHE A 35 -1.51 -11.66 44.89
CA PHE A 35 -0.92 -10.52 44.16
C PHE A 35 0.13 -10.91 43.11
N VAL A 36 0.42 -12.20 42.95
CA VAL A 36 1.45 -12.70 42.01
C VAL A 36 0.85 -13.30 40.72
N VAL A 37 -0.48 -13.29 40.54
CA VAL A 37 -1.17 -13.82 39.33
C VAL A 37 -1.81 -12.71 38.49
N LEU A 38 -1.25 -11.50 38.53
CA LEU A 38 -1.57 -10.42 37.58
C LEU A 38 -0.29 -9.96 36.85
N CYS A 39 0.54 -10.91 36.42
CA CYS A 39 1.33 -10.71 35.21
C CYS A 39 0.36 -10.79 34.04
N SER A 40 -0.38 -9.71 33.81
CA SER A 40 -1.14 -9.50 32.59
C SER A 40 -0.14 -9.59 31.45
N THR A 41 -0.10 -10.71 30.75
CA THR A 41 0.53 -10.83 29.44
C THR A 41 -0.21 -9.84 28.54
N HIS A 42 0.25 -8.59 28.51
CA HIS A 42 -0.06 -7.70 27.41
C HIS A 42 0.67 -8.33 26.23
N SER A 43 -0.01 -9.24 25.51
CA SER A 43 0.35 -9.51 24.13
C SER A 43 0.22 -8.16 23.44
N PHE A 44 1.34 -7.49 23.22
CA PHE A 44 1.39 -6.47 22.19
C PHE A 44 0.91 -7.18 20.92
N ALA A 45 -0.28 -6.82 20.43
CA ALA A 45 -0.70 -7.24 19.11
C ALA A 45 0.36 -6.70 18.15
N THR A 46 1.25 -7.58 17.70
CA THR A 46 2.19 -7.25 16.64
C THR A 46 1.35 -7.02 15.41
N GLN A 47 1.30 -5.78 14.96
CA GLN A 47 0.66 -5.42 13.71
C GLN A 47 1.37 -6.18 12.59
N ASP A 48 0.65 -7.07 11.91
CA ASP A 48 1.22 -7.88 10.83
C ASP A 48 1.52 -6.98 9.63
N VAL A 49 2.76 -6.48 9.56
CA VAL A 49 3.29 -5.71 8.43
C VAL A 49 3.55 -6.68 7.27
N LEU A 50 2.79 -6.53 6.20
CA LEU A 50 2.85 -7.38 5.00
C LEU A 50 3.82 -6.83 3.94
N GLY A 51 4.13 -5.54 4.00
CA GLY A 51 4.97 -4.87 3.02
C GLY A 51 5.06 -3.36 3.26
N THR A 52 5.62 -2.62 2.31
CA THR A 52 5.69 -1.16 2.35
C THR A 52 5.26 -0.53 1.04
N ALA A 53 4.80 0.71 1.11
CA ALA A 53 4.52 1.59 -0.02
C ALA A 53 5.43 2.82 0.07
N HIS A 54 6.21 3.07 -0.96
CA HIS A 54 7.17 4.16 -1.06
C HIS A 54 6.68 5.14 -2.12
N TYR A 55 6.42 6.37 -1.70
CA TYR A 55 5.92 7.42 -2.58
C TYR A 55 7.03 8.03 -3.42
N LEU A 56 6.83 8.09 -4.73
CA LEU A 56 7.82 8.60 -5.67
C LEU A 56 7.50 10.04 -6.09
N GLY A 57 6.22 10.40 -6.15
CA GLY A 57 5.72 11.68 -6.65
C GLY A 57 4.48 11.49 -7.51
N ASN A 58 3.54 12.45 -7.48
CA ASN A 58 2.22 12.37 -8.10
C ASN A 58 1.45 11.08 -7.75
N GLU A 59 1.40 10.11 -8.67
CA GLU A 59 0.85 8.76 -8.48
C GLU A 59 1.90 7.65 -8.51
N GLY A 60 3.18 8.02 -8.64
CA GLY A 60 4.28 7.08 -8.57
C GLY A 60 4.37 6.43 -7.18
N VAL A 61 4.22 5.11 -7.12
CA VAL A 61 4.35 4.33 -5.89
C VAL A 61 5.13 3.04 -6.15
N LEU A 62 6.18 2.81 -5.36
CA LEU A 62 6.83 1.50 -5.23
C LEU A 62 6.13 0.71 -4.12
N VAL A 63 5.70 -0.51 -4.42
CA VAL A 63 5.19 -1.44 -3.40
C VAL A 63 6.16 -2.60 -3.26
N VAL A 64 6.57 -2.85 -2.02
CA VAL A 64 7.55 -3.88 -1.64
C VAL A 64 6.84 -4.94 -0.79
N GLY A 65 6.73 -6.15 -1.34
CA GLY A 65 6.34 -7.36 -0.62
C GLY A 65 7.56 -8.05 0.01
N THR A 66 7.39 -9.29 0.46
CA THR A 66 8.46 -10.07 1.08
C THR A 66 9.51 -10.55 0.06
N GLN A 67 9.09 -10.80 -1.18
CA GLN A 67 9.95 -11.27 -2.27
C GLN A 67 9.77 -10.45 -3.55
N LYS A 68 8.63 -9.79 -3.70
CA LYS A 68 8.24 -9.09 -4.92
C LYS A 68 8.24 -7.58 -4.78
N LYS A 69 8.55 -6.89 -5.88
CA LYS A 69 8.46 -5.42 -5.95
C LYS A 69 7.76 -5.01 -7.23
N ILE A 70 6.82 -4.08 -7.09
CA ILE A 70 6.08 -3.51 -8.22
C ILE A 70 6.11 -1.99 -8.18
N LEU A 71 6.00 -1.37 -9.35
CA LEU A 71 5.92 0.08 -9.51
C LEU A 71 4.61 0.47 -10.19
N PHE A 72 3.92 1.47 -9.66
CA PHE A 72 2.83 2.17 -10.34
C PHE A 72 3.33 3.52 -10.81
N ASP A 73 3.00 3.90 -12.06
CA ASP A 73 3.25 5.21 -12.67
C ASP A 73 4.63 5.84 -12.35
N PRO A 74 5.76 5.10 -12.50
CA PRO A 74 7.02 5.49 -11.86
C PRO A 74 7.87 6.51 -12.63
N MET A 75 7.57 6.76 -13.91
CA MET A 75 8.47 7.47 -14.82
C MET A 75 7.70 8.45 -15.69
N PHE A 76 7.85 9.74 -15.37
CA PHE A 76 7.26 10.86 -16.08
C PHE A 76 8.09 12.13 -15.89
N ASN A 77 7.94 13.09 -16.79
CA ASN A 77 8.72 14.33 -16.80
C ASN A 77 7.87 15.60 -16.83
N LYS A 78 6.54 15.46 -16.80
CA LYS A 78 5.62 16.59 -16.68
C LYS A 78 4.84 16.49 -15.37
N ASN A 79 4.53 17.65 -14.80
CA ASN A 79 3.71 17.74 -13.60
C ASN A 79 2.67 18.87 -13.67
N PHE A 80 2.59 19.53 -14.83
CA PHE A 80 1.71 20.66 -15.10
C PHE A 80 1.78 21.78 -14.05
N GLN A 81 2.94 21.95 -13.39
CA GLN A 81 3.15 22.89 -12.28
C GLN A 81 2.18 22.70 -11.11
N ARG A 82 1.58 21.50 -11.00
CA ARG A 82 0.56 21.19 -10.01
C ARG A 82 1.00 20.06 -9.08
N PHE A 83 1.57 18.99 -9.63
CA PHE A 83 1.92 17.78 -8.87
C PHE A 83 3.42 17.65 -8.65
N SER A 84 3.81 16.79 -7.71
CA SER A 84 5.23 16.49 -7.46
C SER A 84 5.77 15.61 -8.59
N LEU A 85 6.91 16.01 -9.19
CA LEU A 85 7.70 15.09 -10.02
C LEU A 85 8.36 14.03 -9.14
N VAL A 86 8.78 12.92 -9.76
CA VAL A 86 9.76 12.02 -9.15
C VAL A 86 11.09 12.78 -9.02
N PRO A 87 11.63 13.00 -7.80
CA PRO A 87 12.90 13.69 -7.63
C PRO A 87 14.03 12.98 -8.39
N GLU A 88 14.95 13.75 -8.96
CA GLU A 88 16.11 13.22 -9.70
C GLU A 88 16.90 12.18 -8.90
N SER A 89 16.99 12.32 -7.57
CA SER A 89 17.65 11.34 -6.71
C SER A 89 16.93 9.98 -6.67
N LEU A 90 15.59 9.97 -6.62
CA LEU A 90 14.81 8.72 -6.68
C LEU A 90 14.82 8.15 -8.08
N LYS A 91 14.68 9.00 -9.11
CA LYS A 91 14.74 8.60 -10.51
C LYS A 91 16.07 7.95 -10.86
N PHE A 92 17.19 8.51 -10.38
CA PHE A 92 18.51 7.92 -10.51
C PHE A 92 18.57 6.52 -9.89
N LYS A 93 18.08 6.36 -8.65
CA LYS A 93 18.04 5.03 -7.99
C LYS A 93 17.20 4.01 -8.76
N ILE A 94 16.05 4.42 -9.30
CA ILE A 94 15.22 3.57 -10.17
C ILE A 94 16.04 3.15 -11.39
N LEU A 95 16.58 4.12 -12.14
CA LEU A 95 17.29 3.88 -13.39
C LEU A 95 18.57 3.06 -13.21
N GLU A 96 19.22 3.13 -12.05
CA GLU A 96 20.42 2.37 -11.72
C GLU A 96 20.17 1.10 -10.91
N ASN A 97 18.90 0.76 -10.62
CA ASN A 97 18.52 -0.42 -9.84
C ASN A 97 19.23 -0.43 -8.46
N GLU A 98 19.30 0.74 -7.83
CA GLU A 98 19.79 0.95 -6.47
C GLU A 98 18.66 0.82 -5.45
N ALA A 99 19.01 0.46 -4.22
CA ALA A 99 18.03 0.31 -3.15
C ALA A 99 17.18 1.57 -2.89
N PRO A 100 15.85 1.44 -2.71
CA PRO A 100 15.05 0.21 -2.63
C PRO A 100 14.48 -0.32 -3.96
N PHE A 101 14.94 0.18 -5.11
CA PHE A 101 14.39 -0.10 -6.45
C PHE A 101 15.07 -1.26 -7.19
N GLU A 102 15.91 -2.02 -6.50
CA GLU A 102 16.52 -3.21 -7.06
C GLU A 102 15.48 -4.35 -7.21
N ASN A 103 15.56 -5.08 -8.32
CA ASN A 103 14.74 -6.28 -8.59
C ASN A 103 13.23 -5.99 -8.72
N ILE A 104 12.84 -4.95 -9.47
CA ILE A 104 11.44 -4.74 -9.85
C ILE A 104 10.94 -5.92 -10.70
N ASP A 105 9.76 -6.45 -10.39
CA ASP A 105 9.13 -7.52 -11.16
C ASP A 105 8.22 -6.97 -12.26
N VAL A 106 7.35 -6.01 -11.89
CA VAL A 106 6.29 -5.50 -12.76
C VAL A 106 6.12 -3.98 -12.59
N ILE A 107 6.02 -3.28 -13.72
CA ILE A 107 5.59 -1.89 -13.81
C ILE A 107 4.15 -1.87 -14.31
N PHE A 108 3.33 -1.04 -13.68
CA PHE A 108 1.95 -0.75 -14.06
C PHE A 108 1.86 0.71 -14.48
N ILE A 109 1.23 0.97 -15.62
CA ILE A 109 0.90 2.33 -16.06
C ILE A 109 -0.62 2.45 -16.10
N SER A 110 -1.20 3.33 -15.29
CA SER A 110 -2.65 3.50 -15.16
C SER A 110 -3.29 4.05 -16.43
N HIS A 111 -2.68 5.07 -17.04
CA HIS A 111 -3.15 5.74 -18.26
C HIS A 111 -2.04 6.55 -18.94
N SER A 112 -2.35 7.15 -20.10
CA SER A 112 -1.33 7.71 -21.00
C SER A 112 -1.03 9.21 -20.82
N HIS A 113 -1.38 9.83 -19.70
CA HIS A 113 -1.03 11.23 -19.44
C HIS A 113 0.45 11.42 -19.06
N ALA A 114 0.94 12.63 -19.30
CA ALA A 114 2.38 12.95 -19.24
C ALA A 114 2.95 13.10 -17.81
N ASP A 115 2.08 13.09 -16.81
CA ASP A 115 2.38 13.08 -15.37
C ASP A 115 2.27 11.69 -14.72
N HIS A 116 2.07 10.65 -15.54
CA HIS A 116 2.05 9.24 -15.16
C HIS A 116 3.03 8.40 -16.00
N PHE A 117 3.29 8.85 -17.23
CA PHE A 117 4.02 8.07 -18.22
C PHE A 117 4.85 8.94 -19.18
N ASP A 118 6.14 8.62 -19.30
CA ASP A 118 7.01 9.02 -20.41
C ASP A 118 7.48 7.77 -21.19
N ALA A 119 7.11 7.70 -22.48
CA ALA A 119 7.41 6.56 -23.32
C ALA A 119 8.91 6.30 -23.50
N LYS A 120 9.73 7.36 -23.57
CA LYS A 120 11.17 7.21 -23.80
C LYS A 120 11.86 6.66 -22.56
N GLU A 121 11.50 7.16 -21.40
CA GLU A 121 12.05 6.71 -20.12
C GLU A 121 11.65 5.25 -19.82
N VAL A 122 10.37 4.92 -19.99
CA VAL A 122 9.89 3.55 -19.82
C VAL A 122 10.55 2.59 -20.82
N SER A 123 10.62 2.95 -22.11
CA SER A 123 11.31 2.12 -23.12
C SER A 123 12.78 1.90 -22.76
N ALA A 124 13.50 2.97 -22.40
CA ALA A 124 14.90 2.90 -22.00
C ALA A 124 15.10 1.98 -20.77
N TYR A 125 14.21 2.07 -19.79
CA TYR A 125 14.25 1.20 -18.62
C TYR A 125 14.02 -0.27 -18.98
N LEU A 126 13.01 -0.57 -19.80
CA LEU A 126 12.71 -1.94 -20.22
C LEU A 126 13.86 -2.54 -21.05
N HIS A 127 14.51 -1.75 -21.91
CA HIS A 127 15.71 -2.17 -22.63
C HIS A 127 16.87 -2.51 -21.68
N LYS A 128 17.05 -1.74 -20.59
CA LYS A 128 18.09 -1.97 -19.59
C LYS A 128 17.79 -3.21 -18.73
N TYR A 129 16.53 -3.44 -18.37
CA TYR A 129 16.10 -4.50 -17.45
C TYR A 129 15.11 -5.47 -18.08
N GLN A 130 15.64 -6.44 -18.82
CA GLN A 130 14.87 -7.39 -19.65
C GLN A 130 13.94 -8.35 -18.88
N ASN A 131 14.13 -8.49 -17.57
CA ASN A 131 13.26 -9.33 -16.73
C ASN A 131 12.00 -8.59 -16.25
N VAL A 132 12.01 -7.26 -16.29
CA VAL A 132 10.89 -6.44 -15.81
C VAL A 132 9.75 -6.52 -16.81
N GLN A 133 8.53 -6.72 -16.32
CA GLN A 133 7.33 -6.72 -17.15
C GLN A 133 6.61 -5.37 -17.06
N LEU A 134 5.91 -4.98 -18.12
CA LEU A 134 5.03 -3.81 -18.17
C LEU A 134 3.60 -4.25 -18.43
N ILE A 135 2.66 -3.84 -17.58
CA ILE A 135 1.21 -3.95 -17.82
C ILE A 135 0.65 -2.54 -17.99
N ALA A 136 -0.01 -2.28 -19.11
CA ALA A 136 -0.46 -0.93 -19.46
C ALA A 136 -1.64 -0.93 -20.45
N PRO A 137 -2.43 0.16 -20.54
CA PRO A 137 -3.49 0.29 -21.53
C PRO A 137 -2.97 0.38 -22.97
N THR A 138 -3.85 0.12 -23.94
CA THR A 138 -3.53 0.16 -25.38
C THR A 138 -2.86 1.48 -25.77
N GLN A 139 -3.34 2.63 -25.29
CA GLN A 139 -2.73 3.95 -25.57
C GLN A 139 -1.25 4.05 -25.17
N VAL A 140 -0.85 3.41 -24.07
CA VAL A 140 0.55 3.40 -23.61
C VAL A 140 1.39 2.52 -24.52
N ILE A 141 0.89 1.34 -24.87
CA ILE A 141 1.57 0.40 -25.76
C ILE A 141 1.76 1.00 -27.16
N GLU A 142 0.76 1.71 -27.68
CA GLU A 142 0.85 2.43 -28.95
C GLU A 142 1.94 3.52 -28.91
N LYS A 143 2.01 4.30 -27.82
CA LYS A 143 3.07 5.31 -27.64
C LYS A 143 4.47 4.70 -27.58
N LEU A 144 4.63 3.52 -26.99
CA LEU A 144 5.91 2.78 -27.02
C LEU A 144 6.26 2.30 -28.42
N LYS A 145 5.29 1.72 -29.16
CA LYS A 145 5.49 1.26 -30.56
C LYS A 145 5.93 2.39 -31.49
N LEU A 146 5.45 3.63 -31.26
CA LEU A 146 5.85 4.81 -32.05
C LEU A 146 7.34 5.17 -31.91
N LEU A 147 8.06 4.66 -30.91
CA LEU A 147 9.52 4.84 -30.79
C LEU A 147 10.30 3.99 -31.80
N GLY A 148 9.73 2.89 -32.28
CA GLY A 148 10.32 2.02 -33.32
C GLY A 148 11.34 0.99 -32.82
N ASP A 149 11.54 0.87 -31.51
CA ASP A 149 12.46 -0.10 -30.88
C ASP A 149 11.74 -1.17 -30.02
N ASP A 150 10.41 -1.15 -29.98
CA ASP A 150 9.52 -2.04 -29.22
C ASP A 150 9.78 -3.54 -29.46
N LYS A 151 10.30 -3.89 -30.64
CA LYS A 151 10.67 -5.27 -31.00
C LYS A 151 11.65 -5.93 -30.03
N LYS A 152 12.48 -5.16 -29.32
CA LYS A 152 13.43 -5.74 -28.34
C LYS A 152 12.82 -5.89 -26.94
N ILE A 153 11.64 -5.29 -26.69
CA ILE A 153 10.95 -5.35 -25.39
C ILE A 153 9.58 -6.02 -25.52
N THR A 154 9.21 -6.56 -26.69
CA THR A 154 7.85 -7.08 -26.96
C THR A 154 7.41 -8.14 -25.94
N THR A 155 8.32 -8.99 -25.46
CA THR A 155 8.01 -10.03 -24.45
C THR A 155 7.73 -9.44 -23.06
N GLN A 156 8.12 -8.19 -22.82
CA GLN A 156 7.87 -7.46 -21.58
C GLN A 156 6.54 -6.68 -21.63
N LEU A 157 5.94 -6.48 -22.81
CA LEU A 157 4.76 -5.63 -22.99
C LEU A 157 3.46 -6.44 -22.89
N HIS A 158 2.65 -6.15 -21.88
CA HIS A 158 1.35 -6.80 -21.63
C HIS A 158 0.23 -5.77 -21.73
N GLU A 159 -0.40 -5.73 -22.91
CA GLU A 159 -1.47 -4.79 -23.22
C GLU A 159 -2.79 -5.17 -22.53
N ILE A 160 -3.43 -4.20 -21.89
CA ILE A 160 -4.80 -4.29 -21.37
C ILE A 160 -5.71 -3.40 -22.23
N SER A 161 -6.32 -3.99 -23.25
CA SER A 161 -7.38 -3.33 -24.02
C SER A 161 -8.72 -3.54 -23.32
N MET A 162 -9.43 -2.48 -22.93
CA MET A 162 -10.76 -2.57 -22.30
C MET A 162 -11.63 -1.39 -22.73
N ILE A 163 -12.92 -1.63 -23.02
CA ILE A 163 -13.92 -0.55 -23.06
C ILE A 163 -14.62 -0.37 -21.70
N LEU A 164 -15.27 0.78 -21.49
CA LEU A 164 -16.00 1.06 -20.26
C LEU A 164 -17.11 0.02 -20.03
N GLY A 165 -17.22 -0.46 -18.79
CA GLY A 165 -18.22 -1.47 -18.40
C GLY A 165 -17.88 -2.91 -18.77
N GLU A 166 -16.74 -3.18 -19.42
CA GLU A 166 -16.25 -4.56 -19.58
C GLU A 166 -16.06 -5.24 -18.21
N PRO A 167 -16.31 -6.56 -18.11
CA PRO A 167 -16.00 -7.32 -16.91
C PRO A 167 -14.51 -7.21 -16.52
N PRO A 168 -14.17 -7.34 -15.22
CA PRO A 168 -12.79 -7.35 -14.77
C PRO A 168 -11.95 -8.42 -15.50
N LYS A 169 -10.73 -8.04 -15.90
CA LYS A 169 -9.74 -8.99 -16.43
C LYS A 169 -8.80 -9.42 -15.31
N ALA A 170 -8.30 -10.65 -15.40
CA ALA A 170 -7.33 -11.18 -14.46
C ALA A 170 -6.19 -11.86 -15.20
N LEU A 171 -4.97 -11.67 -14.71
CA LEU A 171 -3.76 -12.27 -15.23
C LEU A 171 -2.78 -12.57 -14.09
N SER A 172 -1.86 -13.50 -14.34
CA SER A 172 -0.76 -13.81 -13.43
C SER A 172 0.54 -13.71 -14.19
N LEU A 173 1.46 -12.89 -13.70
CA LEU A 173 2.69 -12.55 -14.39
C LEU A 173 3.80 -12.32 -13.36
N ALA A 174 4.99 -12.89 -13.61
CA ALA A 174 6.14 -12.76 -12.70
C ALA A 174 5.85 -13.16 -11.22
N GLY A 175 4.85 -14.02 -10.98
CA GLY A 175 4.42 -14.41 -9.63
C GLY A 175 3.49 -13.40 -8.94
N VAL A 176 3.04 -12.38 -9.66
CA VAL A 176 2.09 -11.35 -9.20
C VAL A 176 0.72 -11.62 -9.83
N GLN A 177 -0.33 -11.62 -9.01
CA GLN A 177 -1.71 -11.72 -9.50
C GLN A 177 -2.27 -10.33 -9.71
N VAL A 178 -2.82 -10.08 -10.90
CA VAL A 178 -3.35 -8.78 -11.30
C VAL A 178 -4.81 -8.96 -11.68
N GLU A 179 -5.66 -8.12 -11.12
CA GLU A 179 -7.02 -7.93 -11.59
C GLU A 179 -7.20 -6.46 -11.99
N VAL A 180 -7.84 -6.22 -13.12
CA VAL A 180 -7.93 -4.89 -13.72
C VAL A 180 -9.35 -4.60 -14.19
N ILE A 181 -9.79 -3.37 -13.97
CA ILE A 181 -11.02 -2.81 -14.53
C ILE A 181 -10.73 -1.47 -15.18
N ARG A 182 -11.64 -0.99 -16.02
CA ARG A 182 -11.59 0.36 -16.58
C ARG A 182 -12.63 1.25 -15.90
N ILE A 183 -12.18 2.34 -15.31
CA ILE A 183 -13.01 3.40 -14.72
C ILE A 183 -12.74 4.69 -15.52
N PRO A 184 -13.74 5.53 -15.81
CA PRO A 184 -13.51 6.82 -16.44
C PRO A 184 -12.43 7.63 -15.74
N HIS A 185 -11.65 8.38 -16.51
CA HIS A 185 -10.70 9.35 -15.97
C HIS A 185 -11.43 10.56 -15.38
N VAL A 186 -10.87 11.19 -14.34
CA VAL A 186 -11.38 12.43 -13.76
C VAL A 186 -11.51 13.53 -14.81
N GLY A 187 -12.57 14.33 -14.72
CA GLY A 187 -12.95 15.22 -15.82
C GLY A 187 -13.74 14.48 -16.91
N TRP A 188 -14.42 13.40 -16.53
CA TRP A 188 -15.47 12.80 -17.32
C TRP A 188 -16.68 13.73 -17.40
N PRO A 189 -17.35 13.85 -18.57
CA PRO A 189 -17.14 13.09 -19.80
C PRO A 189 -16.11 13.70 -20.78
N GLU A 190 -15.50 14.85 -20.48
CA GLU A 190 -14.57 15.52 -21.41
C GLU A 190 -13.30 14.70 -21.68
N SER A 191 -12.89 13.84 -20.74
CA SER A 191 -11.71 12.96 -20.83
C SER A 191 -12.09 11.49 -21.17
N ALA A 192 -13.22 11.28 -21.85
CA ALA A 192 -13.77 9.95 -22.13
C ALA A 192 -12.87 9.04 -22.98
N ASP A 193 -11.96 9.62 -23.77
CA ASP A 193 -11.00 8.91 -24.59
C ASP A 193 -9.82 8.35 -23.79
N VAL A 194 -9.59 8.82 -22.56
CA VAL A 194 -8.50 8.34 -21.71
C VAL A 194 -8.78 6.92 -21.21
N GLU A 195 -7.81 6.03 -21.38
CA GLU A 195 -7.89 4.64 -20.93
C GLU A 195 -7.37 4.48 -19.50
N ASN A 196 -8.13 5.00 -18.51
CA ASN A 196 -7.78 4.85 -17.11
C ASN A 196 -8.10 3.44 -16.57
N LEU A 197 -7.05 2.74 -16.14
CA LEU A 197 -7.13 1.40 -15.57
C LEU A 197 -6.92 1.44 -14.05
N VAL A 198 -7.81 0.74 -13.34
CA VAL A 198 -7.68 0.47 -11.91
C VAL A 198 -7.09 -0.92 -11.75
N TYR A 199 -5.97 -1.03 -11.05
CA TYR A 199 -5.29 -2.29 -10.78
C TYR A 199 -5.52 -2.72 -9.33
N ARG A 200 -5.97 -3.96 -9.10
CA ARG A 200 -5.84 -4.66 -7.83
C ARG A 200 -4.78 -5.75 -7.98
N VAL A 201 -3.71 -5.65 -7.20
CA VAL A 201 -2.51 -6.46 -7.36
C VAL A 201 -2.22 -7.20 -6.07
N THR A 202 -2.12 -8.52 -6.14
CA THR A 202 -1.60 -9.35 -5.05
C THR A 202 -0.18 -9.78 -5.39
N LEU A 203 0.78 -9.36 -4.56
CA LEU A 203 2.18 -9.76 -4.59
C LEU A 203 2.53 -10.36 -3.23
N ASP A 204 3.10 -11.56 -3.21
CA ASP A 204 3.28 -12.34 -1.98
C ASP A 204 1.96 -12.44 -1.18
N ASP A 205 1.96 -12.03 0.09
CA ASP A 205 0.80 -12.01 0.99
C ASP A 205 0.11 -10.64 1.05
N VAL A 206 0.55 -9.64 0.27
CA VAL A 206 -0.02 -8.29 0.26
C VAL A 206 -0.87 -8.04 -0.99
N THR A 207 -2.05 -7.45 -0.80
CA THR A 207 -2.92 -7.00 -1.89
C THR A 207 -3.09 -5.50 -1.82
N VAL A 208 -2.72 -4.80 -2.89
CA VAL A 208 -2.86 -3.35 -3.04
C VAL A 208 -3.78 -3.00 -4.20
N MET A 209 -4.31 -1.78 -4.19
CA MET A 209 -5.09 -1.23 -5.30
C MET A 209 -4.60 0.15 -5.68
N HIS A 210 -4.51 0.43 -6.99
CA HIS A 210 -4.13 1.73 -7.53
C HIS A 210 -5.21 2.18 -8.51
N LEU A 211 -5.81 3.35 -8.27
CA LEU A 211 -6.98 3.79 -9.05
C LEU A 211 -6.60 4.53 -10.33
N GLY A 212 -5.34 4.93 -10.51
CA GLY A 212 -5.04 5.95 -11.52
C GLY A 212 -5.82 7.22 -11.24
N ASP A 213 -6.00 8.06 -12.25
CA ASP A 213 -6.83 9.27 -12.19
C ASP A 213 -8.33 8.96 -12.33
N SER A 214 -8.86 8.01 -11.55
CA SER A 214 -10.27 7.63 -11.65
C SER A 214 -11.22 8.79 -11.32
N ASP A 215 -12.34 8.87 -12.04
CA ASP A 215 -13.42 9.82 -11.76
C ASP A 215 -14.14 9.48 -10.45
N ILE A 216 -14.53 10.52 -9.70
CA ILE A 216 -15.10 10.39 -8.36
C ILE A 216 -16.55 9.89 -8.35
N ASN A 217 -17.26 9.94 -9.47
CA ASN A 217 -18.68 9.61 -9.49
C ASN A 217 -18.92 8.13 -9.13
N SER A 218 -19.65 7.90 -8.04
CA SER A 218 -19.92 6.57 -7.48
C SER A 218 -20.61 5.62 -8.47
N GLU A 219 -21.38 6.16 -9.42
CA GLU A 219 -22.08 5.37 -10.45
C GLU A 219 -21.12 4.55 -11.31
N HIS A 220 -19.88 5.02 -11.51
CA HIS A 220 -18.86 4.28 -12.29
C HIS A 220 -18.42 2.97 -11.60
N TYR A 221 -18.65 2.84 -10.30
CA TYR A 221 -18.16 1.71 -9.50
C TYR A 221 -19.24 0.67 -9.22
N LEU A 222 -20.52 1.02 -9.32
CA LEU A 222 -21.65 0.13 -9.05
C LEU A 222 -21.64 -1.16 -9.89
N PRO A 223 -21.31 -1.14 -11.20
CA PRO A 223 -21.24 -2.35 -12.02
C PRO A 223 -20.19 -3.36 -11.51
N PHE A 224 -19.21 -2.91 -10.74
CA PHE A 224 -18.07 -3.69 -10.26
C PHE A 224 -18.25 -4.22 -8.82
N SER A 225 -19.46 -4.17 -8.25
CA SER A 225 -19.74 -4.67 -6.87
C SER A 225 -19.15 -6.05 -6.55
N ARG A 226 -19.25 -7.01 -7.49
CA ARG A 226 -18.66 -8.35 -7.34
C ARG A 226 -17.13 -8.33 -7.35
N PHE A 227 -16.52 -7.43 -8.13
CA PHE A 227 -15.07 -7.26 -8.14
C PHE A 227 -14.57 -6.80 -6.78
N TRP A 228 -15.21 -5.78 -6.19
CA TRP A 228 -14.87 -5.27 -4.85
C TRP A 228 -15.05 -6.34 -3.78
N ALA A 229 -16.21 -7.00 -3.74
CA ALA A 229 -16.53 -8.01 -2.73
C ALA A 229 -15.65 -9.28 -2.81
N LYS A 230 -15.07 -9.59 -3.98
CA LYS A 230 -14.32 -10.84 -4.22
C LYS A 230 -13.08 -10.98 -3.33
N LYS A 231 -12.40 -9.87 -3.02
CA LYS A 231 -11.12 -9.89 -2.30
C LYS A 231 -10.94 -8.60 -1.51
N VAL A 232 -10.53 -8.75 -0.25
CA VAL A 232 -10.12 -7.62 0.59
C VAL A 232 -8.80 -7.09 0.07
N THR A 233 -8.70 -5.77 -0.07
CA THR A 233 -7.46 -5.08 -0.39
C THR A 233 -6.87 -4.53 0.91
N HIS A 234 -5.59 -4.79 1.17
CA HIS A 234 -4.93 -4.29 2.37
C HIS A 234 -4.72 -2.78 2.29
N HIS A 235 -4.30 -2.27 1.13
CA HIS A 235 -4.05 -0.84 0.95
C HIS A 235 -4.48 -0.35 -0.43
N ALA A 236 -5.23 0.75 -0.49
CA ALA A 236 -5.57 1.42 -1.73
C ALA A 236 -4.91 2.79 -1.85
N PHE A 237 -4.36 3.08 -3.02
CA PHE A 237 -3.89 4.39 -3.43
C PHE A 237 -4.98 5.03 -4.30
N ILE A 238 -5.58 6.10 -3.77
CA ILE A 238 -6.77 6.73 -4.34
C ILE A 238 -6.46 8.21 -4.65
N PRO A 239 -6.88 8.76 -5.81
CA PRO A 239 -6.68 10.17 -6.11
C PRO A 239 -7.25 11.12 -5.06
N GLY A 240 -6.58 12.24 -4.85
CA GLY A 240 -6.99 13.28 -3.90
C GLY A 240 -8.38 13.85 -4.16
N VAL A 241 -8.88 13.74 -5.39
CA VAL A 241 -10.26 14.17 -5.73
C VAL A 241 -11.32 13.41 -4.93
N PHE A 242 -11.03 12.21 -4.43
CA PHE A 242 -11.93 11.45 -3.55
C PHE A 242 -11.96 11.95 -2.11
N ALA A 243 -10.95 12.71 -1.67
CA ALA A 243 -10.85 13.22 -0.31
C ALA A 243 -11.75 14.46 -0.13
N VAL A 244 -13.06 14.22 -0.10
CA VAL A 244 -14.09 15.24 0.07
C VAL A 244 -15.06 14.84 1.18
N ASN A 245 -15.64 15.83 1.87
CA ASN A 245 -16.60 15.59 2.98
C ASN A 245 -17.81 14.72 2.59
N THR A 246 -18.21 14.72 1.30
CA THR A 246 -19.31 13.90 0.79
C THR A 246 -18.95 12.42 0.63
N ASN A 247 -17.67 12.07 0.67
CA ASN A 247 -17.17 10.70 0.56
C ASN A 247 -16.36 10.34 1.81
N PRO A 248 -17.03 10.03 2.95
CA PRO A 248 -16.32 9.61 4.14
C PRO A 248 -15.38 8.45 3.84
N GLU A 249 -14.14 8.49 4.35
CA GLU A 249 -13.14 7.44 4.13
C GLU A 249 -13.70 6.04 4.44
N GLN A 250 -14.52 5.92 5.49
CA GLN A 250 -15.20 4.67 5.85
C GLN A 250 -16.15 4.15 4.76
N SER A 251 -16.87 5.04 4.07
CA SER A 251 -17.74 4.67 2.96
C SER A 251 -16.93 4.18 1.75
N LEU A 252 -15.80 4.83 1.45
CA LEU A 252 -14.88 4.38 0.39
C LEU A 252 -14.26 3.03 0.75
N LYS A 253 -13.85 2.83 2.01
CA LYS A 253 -13.37 1.55 2.54
C LYS A 253 -14.39 0.43 2.33
N ALA A 254 -15.64 0.69 2.68
CA ALA A 254 -16.73 -0.27 2.50
C ALA A 254 -17.03 -0.53 1.01
N GLN A 255 -17.04 0.51 0.17
CA GLN A 255 -17.34 0.41 -1.25
C GLN A 255 -16.29 -0.41 -2.01
N PHE A 256 -15.00 -0.17 -1.75
CA PHE A 256 -13.90 -0.84 -2.44
C PHE A 256 -13.39 -2.09 -1.73
N ASN A 257 -13.94 -2.40 -0.55
CA ASN A 257 -13.50 -3.52 0.30
C ASN A 257 -11.99 -3.40 0.63
N VAL A 258 -11.59 -2.24 1.12
CA VAL A 258 -10.19 -1.89 1.44
C VAL A 258 -10.02 -1.62 2.94
N GLN A 259 -8.91 -2.08 3.52
CA GLN A 259 -8.60 -1.88 4.95
C GLN A 259 -8.03 -0.47 5.20
N SER A 260 -7.10 -0.05 4.36
CA SER A 260 -6.41 1.24 4.46
C SER A 260 -6.44 1.99 3.13
N ILE A 261 -6.46 3.32 3.21
CA ILE A 261 -6.41 4.22 2.06
C ILE A 261 -5.29 5.22 2.32
N THR A 262 -4.43 5.45 1.32
CA THR A 262 -3.58 6.64 1.26
C THR A 262 -3.97 7.41 0.01
N TYR A 263 -4.30 8.70 0.16
CA TYR A 263 -4.58 9.52 -1.00
C TYR A 263 -3.29 9.93 -1.73
N ILE A 264 -3.31 9.82 -3.05
CA ILE A 264 -2.23 10.22 -3.99
C ILE A 264 -2.78 11.26 -4.98
N HIS A 265 -1.99 11.70 -5.97
CA HIS A 265 -2.40 12.79 -6.87
C HIS A 265 -2.72 14.09 -6.10
N ILE A 266 -1.94 14.36 -5.05
CA ILE A 266 -2.10 15.55 -4.21
C ILE A 266 -1.27 16.70 -4.82
N PRO A 267 -1.85 17.90 -5.03
CA PRO A 267 -1.09 19.05 -5.49
C PRO A 267 0.07 19.39 -4.54
N MET A 268 1.19 19.90 -5.07
CA MET A 268 2.34 20.35 -4.27
C MET A 268 1.94 21.35 -3.17
N ASN A 269 0.97 22.21 -3.49
CA ASN A 269 0.30 23.05 -2.49
C ASN A 269 -0.93 22.29 -1.98
N VAL A 270 -0.73 21.51 -0.93
CA VAL A 270 -1.79 20.70 -0.32
C VAL A 270 -2.93 21.61 0.17
N PRO A 271 -4.19 21.37 -0.25
CA PRO A 271 -5.32 22.17 0.21
C PRO A 271 -5.58 22.02 1.71
N ASP A 272 -5.88 23.13 2.40
CA ASP A 272 -6.25 23.13 3.83
C ASP A 272 -7.41 22.17 4.15
N THR A 273 -8.34 22.01 3.20
CA THR A 273 -9.47 21.09 3.32
C THR A 273 -9.01 19.64 3.51
N LEU A 274 -7.92 19.23 2.86
CA LEU A 274 -7.37 17.88 3.00
C LEU A 274 -6.77 17.68 4.40
N HIS A 275 -6.05 18.68 4.92
CA HIS A 275 -5.55 18.64 6.30
C HIS A 275 -6.69 18.56 7.34
N GLN A 276 -7.80 19.26 7.10
CA GLN A 276 -8.97 19.24 7.98
C GLN A 276 -9.68 17.89 8.02
N LEU A 277 -9.64 17.13 6.92
CA LEU A 277 -10.23 15.79 6.83
C LEU A 277 -9.49 14.75 7.69
N LYS A 278 -8.24 15.02 8.08
CA LYS A 278 -7.38 14.09 8.87
C LYS A 278 -7.27 12.69 8.24
N VAL A 279 -7.27 12.64 6.92
CA VAL A 279 -7.02 11.41 6.15
C VAL A 279 -5.53 11.22 5.90
N ASP A 280 -5.10 9.99 5.65
CA ASP A 280 -3.72 9.72 5.22
C ASP A 280 -3.52 10.03 3.74
N PHE A 281 -2.46 10.75 3.40
CA PHE A 281 -2.11 11.09 2.03
C PHE A 281 -0.60 11.22 1.88
N PHE A 282 -0.12 11.04 0.66
CA PHE A 282 1.25 11.34 0.29
C PHE A 282 1.36 12.77 -0.26
N SER A 283 2.40 13.50 0.14
CA SER A 283 2.64 14.87 -0.35
C SER A 283 4.12 15.18 -0.59
N VAL A 284 5.02 14.45 0.06
CA VAL A 284 6.47 14.61 -0.05
C VAL A 284 7.06 13.31 -0.58
N PRO A 285 7.71 13.31 -1.76
CA PRO A 285 8.44 12.13 -2.25
C PRO A 285 9.39 11.55 -1.20
N ASP A 286 9.60 10.23 -1.25
CA ASP A 286 10.36 9.42 -0.29
C ASP A 286 9.61 9.12 1.04
N GLU A 287 8.35 9.57 1.17
CA GLU A 287 7.46 9.08 2.22
C GLU A 287 7.20 7.57 2.09
N ILE A 288 7.16 6.88 3.23
CA ILE A 288 6.90 5.43 3.30
C ILE A 288 5.68 5.18 4.18
N ARG A 289 4.85 4.20 3.80
CA ARG A 289 3.79 3.63 4.63
C ARG A 289 4.01 2.12 4.76
N GLU A 290 3.75 1.59 5.95
CA GLU A 290 3.61 0.15 6.13
C GLU A 290 2.24 -0.29 5.61
N ILE A 291 2.23 -1.40 4.89
CA ILE A 291 0.99 -2.08 4.50
C ILE A 291 0.76 -3.19 5.51
N ILE A 292 -0.37 -3.11 6.20
CA ILE A 292 -0.65 -3.93 7.38
C ILE A 292 -1.92 -4.76 7.15
N ASN A 293 -2.03 -5.89 7.84
CA ASN A 293 -3.30 -6.60 7.93
C ASN A 293 -4.09 -6.15 9.15
N THR A 294 -5.12 -5.32 8.96
CA THR A 294 -5.94 -4.80 10.07
C THR A 294 -6.88 -5.84 10.67
N ASN A 295 -7.08 -7.00 10.01
CA ASN A 295 -7.89 -8.09 10.57
C ASN A 295 -7.19 -8.82 11.73
N SER A 296 -5.91 -8.54 12.00
CA SER A 296 -5.15 -9.13 13.10
C SER A 296 -5.36 -8.43 14.46
N SER A 297 -5.77 -7.15 14.47
CA SER A 297 -5.85 -6.34 15.69
C SER A 297 -7.25 -6.23 16.31
N ASP A 298 -8.33 -6.56 15.57
CA ASP A 298 -9.72 -6.31 16.02
C ASP A 298 -10.41 -7.49 16.74
N LEU A 299 -9.70 -8.57 17.04
CA LEU A 299 -10.25 -9.70 17.82
C LEU A 299 -9.94 -9.62 19.33
N SER A 300 -9.35 -8.53 19.83
CA SER A 300 -8.96 -8.40 21.25
C SER A 300 -9.66 -7.28 22.03
N SER A 301 -10.55 -6.50 21.43
CA SER A 301 -11.24 -5.37 22.09
C SER A 301 -12.75 -5.56 22.27
N VAL A 302 -13.31 -6.73 21.93
CA VAL A 302 -14.73 -7.04 22.14
C VAL A 302 -14.89 -8.40 22.83
N LEU A 303 -14.52 -8.47 24.11
CA LEU A 303 -15.12 -9.36 25.12
C LEU A 303 -14.96 -8.75 26.51
#